data_AF-A0A348MXV9-F1
#
_entry.id   AF-A0A348MXV9-F1
#
_cell.length_a   1.000
_cell.length_b   1.000
_cell.length_c   1.000
_cell.angle_alpha   90.00
_cell.angle_beta   90.00
_cell.angle_gamma   90.00
#
_symmetry.space_group_name_H-M   'P 1'
#
loop_
_entity.id
_entity.type
_entity.pdbx_description
1 polymer ?
#
loop_
_entity_poly.entity_id
_entity_poly.type
_entity_poly.pdbx_seq_one_letter_code
_entity_poly.pdbx_strand_id
1 'polypeptide(L)'
;MYAADAASEQVLKTIKKHNLPIKVMQGAWLSSTQTDEKNEQQISEVIRFANEYKDIVVTVNLGNEIFVDWSAHKLEVSDYPKYLAWVKKVQTQTGVPVTLADDYNFWNKPWSQEIAQALDYIVLHAYAMWNSQPLENALPWTEKT
;
A
#
# COMPACT_ATOMS: atom_id res chain seq x y z
N MET A 1 -7.01 -4.97 1.60
CA MET A 1 -7.52 -4.93 0.20
C MET A 1 -6.55 -4.13 -0.64
N TYR A 2 -6.45 -4.34 -1.95
CA TYR A 2 -5.41 -3.71 -2.78
C TYR A 2 -5.85 -2.43 -3.50
N ALA A 3 -7.08 -2.39 -4.02
CA ALA A 3 -7.64 -1.26 -4.75
C ALA A 3 -8.75 -0.57 -3.97
N ALA A 4 -9.07 0.68 -4.31
CA ALA A 4 -10.25 1.39 -3.88
C ALA A 4 -11.27 1.36 -5.02
N ASP A 5 -12.07 0.30 -5.06
CA ASP A 5 -13.02 -0.01 -6.14
C ASP A 5 -14.34 -0.57 -5.61
N ALA A 6 -15.27 -0.88 -6.51
CA ALA A 6 -16.59 -1.41 -6.15
C ALA A 6 -16.52 -2.74 -5.38
N ALA A 7 -15.53 -3.59 -5.68
CA ALA A 7 -15.34 -4.85 -4.97
C ALA A 7 -14.92 -4.61 -3.52
N SER A 8 -13.98 -3.68 -3.31
CA SER A 8 -13.52 -3.31 -1.98
C SER A 8 -14.61 -2.63 -1.15
N GLU A 9 -15.42 -1.76 -1.79
CA GLU A 9 -16.57 -1.17 -1.13
C GLU A 9 -17.61 -2.22 -0.73
N GLN A 10 -17.86 -3.23 -1.57
CA GLN A 10 -18.80 -4.31 -1.25
C GLN A 10 -18.35 -5.10 -0.01
N VAL A 11 -17.05 -5.30 0.17
CA VAL A 11 -16.50 -5.91 1.40
C VAL A 11 -16.78 -5.02 2.61
N LEU A 12 -16.47 -3.72 2.53
CA LEU A 12 -16.72 -2.77 3.63
C LEU A 12 -18.21 -2.69 3.99
N LYS A 13 -19.10 -2.63 3.00
CA LYS A 13 -20.56 -2.68 3.16
C LYS A 13 -21.00 -3.97 3.84
N THR A 14 -20.41 -5.10 3.48
CA THR A 14 -20.73 -6.41 4.09
C THR A 14 -20.31 -6.45 5.56
N ILE A 15 -19.09 -6.00 5.88
CA ILE A 15 -18.60 -5.91 7.26
C ILE A 15 -19.53 -5.02 8.10
N LYS A 16 -19.87 -3.83 7.59
CA LYS A 16 -20.75 -2.87 8.26
C LYS A 16 -22.16 -3.44 8.46
N LYS A 17 -22.77 -3.99 7.40
CA LYS A 17 -24.13 -4.54 7.41
C LYS A 17 -24.29 -5.67 8.44
N HIS A 18 -23.29 -6.53 8.55
CA HIS A 18 -23.34 -7.71 9.41
C HIS A 18 -22.64 -7.48 10.77
N ASN A 19 -22.17 -6.26 11.04
CA ASN A 19 -21.42 -5.90 12.25
C ASN A 19 -20.29 -6.91 12.55
N LEU A 20 -19.52 -7.28 11.53
CA LEU A 20 -18.44 -8.26 11.67
C LEU A 20 -17.28 -7.63 12.47
N PRO A 21 -16.63 -8.37 13.38
CA PRO A 21 -15.51 -7.87 14.19
C PRO A 21 -14.20 -7.88 13.39
N ILE A 22 -14.19 -7.25 12.21
CA ILE A 22 -13.07 -7.23 11.26
C ILE A 22 -12.63 -5.78 11.05
N LYS A 23 -11.31 -5.55 11.14
CA LYS A 23 -10.67 -4.30 10.76
C LYS A 23 -9.96 -4.46 9.42
N VAL A 24 -9.87 -3.39 8.65
CA VAL A 24 -9.40 -3.41 7.27
C VAL A 24 -8.24 -2.43 7.07
N MET A 25 -7.15 -2.94 6.51
CA MET A 25 -6.17 -2.15 5.78
C MET A 25 -6.68 -1.96 4.34
N GLN A 26 -7.08 -0.73 4.02
CA GLN A 26 -7.66 -0.40 2.73
C GLN A 26 -6.57 0.05 1.76
N GLY A 27 -6.49 -0.57 0.59
CA GLY A 27 -5.51 -0.23 -0.43
C GLY A 27 -6.02 0.78 -1.44
N ALA A 28 -5.09 1.45 -2.11
CA ALA A 28 -5.30 2.17 -3.36
C ALA A 28 -4.30 1.64 -4.40
N TRP A 29 -4.79 1.18 -5.54
CA TRP A 29 -3.94 0.56 -6.57
C TRP A 29 -3.36 1.64 -7.48
N LEU A 30 -2.11 2.01 -7.20
CA LEU A 30 -1.35 2.99 -7.97
C LEU A 30 -0.43 2.29 -8.96
N SER A 31 -0.30 2.84 -10.15
CA SER A 31 0.45 2.21 -11.23
C SER A 31 0.95 3.25 -12.25
N SER A 32 2.17 3.06 -12.75
CA SER A 32 2.72 3.81 -13.89
C SER A 32 2.08 3.44 -15.24
N THR A 33 1.40 2.30 -15.32
CA THR A 33 0.68 1.85 -16.52
C THR A 33 -0.77 2.34 -16.56
N GLN A 34 -1.22 3.04 -15.52
CA GLN A 34 -2.52 3.70 -15.46
C GLN A 34 -2.43 5.15 -15.90
N THR A 35 -3.56 5.71 -16.34
CA THR A 35 -3.65 7.15 -16.54
C THR A 35 -3.67 7.88 -15.20
N ASP A 36 -3.30 9.15 -15.22
CA ASP A 36 -3.30 10.00 -14.03
C ASP A 36 -4.69 10.10 -13.40
N GLU A 37 -5.74 10.15 -14.22
CA GLU A 37 -7.12 10.19 -13.75
C GLU A 37 -7.50 8.91 -12.99
N LYS A 38 -7.01 7.74 -13.43
CA LYS A 38 -7.27 6.47 -12.73
C LYS A 38 -6.55 6.42 -11.39
N ASN A 39 -5.31 6.89 -11.32
CA ASN A 39 -4.59 6.99 -10.06
C ASN A 39 -5.29 7.99 -9.10
N GLU A 40 -5.67 9.17 -9.58
CA GLU A 40 -6.42 10.14 -8.77
C GLU A 40 -7.79 9.63 -8.31
N GLN A 41 -8.45 8.80 -9.12
CA GLN A 41 -9.69 8.14 -8.72
C GLN A 41 -9.44 7.17 -7.55
N GLN A 42 -8.36 6.37 -7.59
CA GLN A 42 -7.97 5.49 -6.49
C GLN A 42 -7.69 6.29 -5.21
N ILE A 43 -6.99 7.43 -5.31
CA ILE A 43 -6.74 8.33 -4.17
C ILE A 43 -8.05 8.89 -3.60
N SER A 44 -8.96 9.33 -4.47
CA SER A 44 -10.23 9.93 -4.03
C SER A 44 -11.13 8.91 -3.35
N GLU A 45 -11.23 7.71 -3.91
CA GLU A 45 -12.05 6.63 -3.34
C GLU A 45 -11.47 6.08 -2.03
N VAL A 46 -10.14 5.93 -1.91
CA VAL A 46 -9.57 5.47 -0.63
C VAL A 46 -9.80 6.47 0.51
N ILE A 47 -9.74 7.77 0.19
CA ILE A 47 -10.08 8.83 1.15
C ILE A 47 -11.56 8.75 1.55
N ARG A 48 -12.46 8.53 0.59
CA ARG A 48 -13.89 8.33 0.86
C ARG A 48 -14.12 7.10 1.75
N PHE A 49 -13.53 5.96 1.42
CA PHE A 49 -13.68 4.72 2.19
C PHE A 49 -13.18 4.89 3.62
N ALA A 50 -11.99 5.46 3.81
CA ALA A 50 -11.44 5.69 5.13
C ALA A 50 -12.35 6.60 5.99
N ASN A 51 -13.00 7.59 5.36
CA ASN A 51 -13.90 8.51 6.07
C ASN A 51 -15.32 7.98 6.31
N GLU A 52 -15.85 7.15 5.42
CA GLU A 52 -17.22 6.60 5.53
C GLU A 52 -17.28 5.36 6.42
N TYR A 53 -16.17 4.62 6.50
CA TYR A 53 -16.05 3.37 7.24
C TYR A 53 -14.99 3.48 8.36
N LYS A 54 -14.96 4.60 9.10
CA LYS A 54 -13.96 4.91 10.15
C LYS A 54 -13.83 3.84 11.24
N ASP A 55 -14.90 3.11 11.55
CA ASP A 55 -14.88 2.03 12.53
C ASP A 55 -14.34 0.70 11.96
N ILE A 56 -14.06 0.63 10.66
CA ILE A 56 -13.63 -0.59 9.95
C ILE A 56 -12.25 -0.38 9.33
N VAL A 57 -12.07 0.71 8.58
CA VAL A 57 -10.80 1.06 7.94
C VAL A 57 -9.88 1.69 8.98
N VAL A 58 -8.83 0.97 9.37
CA VAL A 58 -7.89 1.41 10.42
C VAL A 58 -6.59 1.98 9.86
N THR A 59 -6.32 1.78 8.58
CA THR A 59 -5.11 2.26 7.89
C THR A 59 -5.28 2.19 6.38
N VAL A 60 -4.56 3.06 5.66
CA VAL A 60 -4.50 3.08 4.20
C VAL A 60 -3.16 2.55 3.70
N ASN A 61 -3.22 1.55 2.82
CA ASN A 61 -2.07 1.03 2.07
C ASN A 61 -1.99 1.69 0.68
N LEU A 62 -1.12 2.68 0.54
CA LEU A 62 -1.04 3.54 -0.63
C LEU A 62 -0.06 2.97 -1.67
N GLY A 63 -0.47 1.90 -2.34
CA GLY A 63 0.31 1.18 -3.33
C GLY A 63 0.69 -0.24 -2.89
N ASN A 64 1.01 -1.07 -3.87
CA ASN A 64 1.48 -2.44 -3.67
C ASN A 64 2.60 -2.75 -4.66
N GLU A 65 3.82 -2.97 -4.17
CA GLU A 65 5.00 -3.27 -4.98
C GLU A 65 5.14 -2.29 -6.14
N ILE A 66 5.07 -0.99 -5.83
CA ILE A 66 5.09 0.08 -6.83
C ILE A 66 6.49 0.64 -7.02
N PHE A 67 7.49 0.25 -6.23
CA PHE A 67 8.86 0.71 -6.40
C PHE A 67 9.89 -0.41 -6.62
N VAL A 68 9.54 -1.67 -6.34
CA VAL A 68 10.46 -2.79 -6.60
C VAL A 68 10.76 -2.98 -8.10
N ASP A 69 12.02 -3.27 -8.43
CA ASP A 69 12.55 -3.22 -9.79
C ASP A 69 11.87 -4.16 -10.80
N TRP A 70 11.33 -5.28 -10.36
CA TRP A 70 10.63 -6.25 -11.23
C TRP A 70 9.14 -5.94 -11.42
N SER A 71 8.62 -4.91 -10.76
CA SER A 71 7.21 -4.58 -10.85
C SER A 71 6.85 -4.05 -12.24
N ALA A 72 5.85 -4.67 -12.87
CA ALA A 72 5.35 -4.25 -14.18
C ALA A 72 4.59 -2.92 -14.15
N HIS A 73 4.25 -2.43 -12.96
CA HIS A 73 3.53 -1.16 -12.72
C HIS A 73 4.33 -0.18 -11.85
N LYS A 74 5.66 -0.37 -11.83
CA LYS A 74 6.61 0.42 -11.05
C LYS A 74 6.55 1.91 -11.37
N LEU A 75 6.51 2.74 -10.34
CA LEU A 75 6.77 4.17 -10.38
C LEU A 75 8.28 4.44 -10.39
N GLU A 76 8.70 5.43 -11.18
CA GLU A 76 10.10 5.80 -11.28
C GLU A 76 10.48 6.85 -10.23
N VAL A 77 11.78 7.09 -10.05
CA VAL A 77 12.27 8.14 -9.13
C VAL A 77 11.69 9.52 -9.47
N SER A 78 11.43 9.79 -10.75
CA SER A 78 10.76 11.01 -11.21
C SER A 78 9.33 11.18 -10.68
N ASP A 79 8.68 10.08 -10.26
CA ASP A 79 7.32 10.09 -9.73
C ASP A 79 7.27 10.34 -8.21
N TYR A 80 8.41 10.35 -7.52
CA TYR A 80 8.46 10.51 -6.05
C TYR A 80 7.75 11.78 -5.56
N PRO A 81 7.95 12.98 -6.16
CA PRO A 81 7.23 14.17 -5.72
C PRO A 81 5.71 14.03 -5.80
N LYS A 82 5.22 13.33 -6.84
CA LYS A 82 3.78 13.06 -7.03
C LYS A 82 3.28 12.06 -5.99
N TYR A 83 4.02 10.99 -5.75
CA TYR A 83 3.68 10.00 -4.73
C TYR A 83 3.64 10.60 -3.32
N LEU A 84 4.65 11.39 -2.95
CA LEU A 84 4.70 12.09 -1.66
C LEU A 84 3.54 13.07 -1.48
N ALA A 85 3.11 13.74 -2.56
CA ALA A 85 1.92 14.58 -2.54
C ALA A 85 0.64 13.76 -2.27
N TRP A 86 0.52 12.56 -2.85
CA TRP A 86 -0.58 11.65 -2.54
C TRP A 86 -0.57 11.17 -1.09
N VAL A 87 0.60 10.76 -0.56
CA VAL A 87 0.75 10.37 0.85
C VAL A 87 0.23 11.48 1.77
N LYS A 88 0.72 12.71 1.59
CA LYS A 88 0.30 13.87 2.37
C LYS A 88 -1.19 14.16 2.22
N LYS A 89 -1.74 14.07 1.01
CA LYS A 89 -3.17 14.27 0.74
C LYS A 89 -4.03 13.26 1.51
N VAL A 90 -3.65 11.98 1.50
CA VAL A 90 -4.39 10.93 2.21
C VAL A 90 -4.30 11.11 3.72
N GLN A 91 -3.10 11.35 4.26
CA GLN A 91 -2.90 11.60 5.70
C GLN A 91 -3.76 12.77 6.19
N THR A 92 -3.72 13.91 5.47
CA THR A 92 -4.44 15.13 5.87
C THR A 92 -5.96 15.00 5.76
N GLN A 93 -6.48 14.16 4.85
CA GLN A 93 -7.92 14.05 4.61
C GLN A 93 -8.62 12.88 5.32
N THR A 94 -7.87 11.90 5.84
CA THR A 94 -8.46 10.70 6.46
C THR A 94 -8.21 10.60 7.96
N GLY A 95 -7.05 11.09 8.44
CA GLY A 95 -6.63 10.95 9.84
C GLY A 95 -6.31 9.52 10.28
N VAL A 96 -6.27 8.55 9.35
CA VAL A 96 -5.78 7.19 9.64
C VAL A 96 -4.32 7.04 9.15
N PRO A 97 -3.52 6.16 9.77
CA PRO A 97 -2.14 5.92 9.33
C PRO A 97 -2.07 5.48 7.87
N VAL A 98 -1.10 6.02 7.14
CA VAL A 98 -0.79 5.71 5.74
C VAL A 98 0.51 4.91 5.68
N THR A 99 0.47 3.81 4.92
CA THR A 99 1.60 2.91 4.69
C THR A 99 1.75 2.61 3.20
N LEU A 100 2.84 1.92 2.87
CA LEU A 100 3.08 1.30 1.57
C LEU A 100 3.52 -0.14 1.80
N ALA A 101 2.93 -1.07 1.06
CA ALA A 101 3.34 -2.46 0.97
C ALA A 101 4.28 -2.63 -0.23
N ASP A 102 5.57 -2.80 0.03
CA ASP A 102 6.58 -3.01 -1.00
C ASP A 102 7.60 -4.08 -0.59
N ASP A 103 8.39 -4.54 -1.55
CA ASP A 103 9.34 -5.63 -1.36
C ASP A 103 10.57 -5.22 -0.54
N TYR A 104 11.14 -6.18 0.18
CA TYR A 104 12.36 -5.99 0.96
C TYR A 104 13.52 -5.39 0.15
N ASN A 105 13.63 -5.76 -1.12
CA ASN A 105 14.68 -5.29 -2.00
C ASN A 105 14.49 -3.83 -2.42
N PHE A 106 13.28 -3.28 -2.34
CA PHE A 106 13.10 -1.82 -2.39
C PHE A 106 13.50 -1.19 -1.05
N TRP A 107 12.96 -1.71 0.07
CA TRP A 107 13.16 -1.11 1.38
C TRP A 107 14.63 -1.08 1.83
N ASN A 108 15.46 -2.03 1.40
CA ASN A 108 16.89 -2.07 1.74
C ASN A 108 17.79 -1.12 0.92
N LYS A 109 17.22 -0.28 0.05
CA LYS A 109 17.99 0.66 -0.79
C LYS A 109 18.00 2.07 -0.22
N PRO A 110 19.09 2.83 -0.37
CA PRO A 110 19.15 4.21 0.13
C PRO A 110 18.03 5.12 -0.40
N TRP A 111 17.59 4.91 -1.65
CA TRP A 111 16.54 5.71 -2.27
C TRP A 111 15.14 5.45 -1.70
N SER A 112 14.91 4.35 -0.97
CA SER A 112 13.61 4.11 -0.31
C SER A 112 13.40 5.00 0.91
N GLN A 113 14.48 5.60 1.46
CA GLN A 113 14.43 6.34 2.73
C GLN A 113 13.52 7.56 2.66
N GLU A 114 13.49 8.28 1.54
CA GLU A 114 12.60 9.45 1.37
C GLU A 114 11.12 9.03 1.43
N ILE A 115 10.78 7.91 0.78
CA ILE A 115 9.44 7.33 0.82
C ILE A 115 9.09 6.85 2.24
N ALA A 116 10.00 6.11 2.88
CA ALA A 116 9.80 5.59 4.23
C ALA A 116 9.56 6.69 5.27
N GLN A 117 10.27 7.83 5.16
CA GLN A 117 10.12 8.96 6.07
C GLN A 117 8.78 9.70 5.96
N ALA A 118 8.10 9.59 4.81
CA ALA A 118 6.80 10.23 4.61
C ALA A 118 5.62 9.38 5.10
N LEU A 119 5.82 8.08 5.26
CA LEU A 119 4.81 7.12 5.69
C LEU A 119 4.75 7.04 7.23
N ASP A 120 3.59 6.68 7.77
CA ASP A 120 3.42 6.48 9.22
C ASP A 120 4.12 5.19 9.70
N TYR A 121 4.18 4.19 8.83
CA TYR A 121 4.94 2.95 8.98
C TYR A 121 5.08 2.27 7.61
N ILE A 122 5.95 1.27 7.48
CA ILE A 122 6.11 0.48 6.26
C ILE A 122 5.46 -0.90 6.40
N VAL A 123 4.98 -1.45 5.27
CA VAL A 123 4.63 -2.86 5.16
C VAL A 123 5.67 -3.54 4.27
N LEU A 124 6.31 -4.56 4.83
CA LEU A 124 7.38 -5.31 4.19
C LEU A 124 6.83 -6.59 3.56
N HIS A 125 7.01 -6.74 2.25
CA HIS A 125 6.90 -8.03 1.58
C HIS A 125 8.28 -8.69 1.56
N ALA A 126 8.38 -9.88 2.15
CA ALA A 126 9.60 -10.67 2.16
C ALA A 126 9.26 -12.14 1.95
N TYR A 127 9.64 -12.69 0.81
CA TYR A 127 9.32 -14.06 0.42
C TYR A 127 10.59 -14.85 0.11
N ALA A 128 11.05 -15.65 1.07
CA ALA A 128 12.25 -16.48 0.89
C ALA A 128 12.12 -17.45 -0.29
N MET A 129 10.92 -18.01 -0.51
CA MET A 129 10.64 -18.91 -1.64
C MET A 129 10.88 -18.24 -3.00
N TRP A 130 10.42 -17.00 -3.19
CA TRP A 130 10.67 -16.24 -4.42
C TRP A 130 12.15 -15.85 -4.60
N ASN A 131 12.93 -15.93 -3.52
CA ASN A 131 14.38 -15.74 -3.54
C ASN A 131 15.13 -17.08 -3.59
N SER A 132 14.48 -18.15 -4.10
CA SER A 132 15.06 -19.49 -4.30
C SER A 132 15.60 -20.15 -3.02
N GLN A 133 15.05 -19.78 -1.86
CA GLN A 133 15.44 -20.40 -0.60
C GLN A 133 14.57 -21.63 -0.33
N PRO A 134 15.18 -22.79 0.00
CA PRO A 134 14.43 -23.93 0.48
C PRO A 134 13.90 -23.65 1.90
N LEU A 135 12.96 -24.46 2.38
CA LEU A 135 12.27 -24.25 3.66
C LEU A 135 13.26 -24.14 4.83
N GLU A 136 14.27 -24.99 4.86
CA GLU A 136 15.31 -25.01 5.88
C GLU A 136 16.16 -23.73 5.94
N ASN A 137 16.24 -22.97 4.84
CA ASN A 137 16.99 -21.72 4.77
C ASN A 137 16.09 -20.48 4.74
N ALA A 138 14.76 -20.65 4.79
CA ALA A 138 13.83 -19.53 4.66
C ALA A 138 14.01 -18.49 5.77
N LEU A 139 14.01 -18.93 7.04
CA LEU A 139 14.18 -18.03 8.19
C LEU A 139 15.60 -17.43 8.28
N PRO A 140 16.70 -18.22 8.18
CA PRO A 140 18.06 -17.66 8.21
C PRO A 140 18.31 -16.62 7.11
N TRP A 141 17.75 -16.85 5.92
CA TRP A 141 17.86 -15.89 4.83
C TRP A 141 17.10 -14.60 5.12
N THR A 142 15.86 -14.70 5.63
CA THR A 142 15.06 -13.51 5.98
C THR A 142 15.67 -12.70 7.11
N GLU A 143 16.33 -13.32 8.10
CA GLU A 143 16.99 -12.60 9.19
C GLU A 143 18.22 -11.80 8.72
N LYS A 144 18.94 -12.31 7.72
CA LYS A 144 20.19 -11.72 7.22
C LYS A 144 19.97 -10.58 6.21
N THR A 145 18.82 -10.56 5.55
CA THR A 145 18.55 -9.73 4.36
C THR A 145 17.83 -8.45 4.72
#